data_AF-A0AAQ4F4I2-F1
#
_entry.id   AF-A0AAQ4F4I2-F1
#
_cell.length_a   1.000
_cell.length_b   1.000
_cell.length_c   1.000
_cell.angle_alpha   90.00
_cell.angle_beta   90.00
_cell.angle_gamma   90.00
#
_symmetry.space_group_name_H-M   'P 1'
#
loop_
_entity.id
_entity.type
_entity.pdbx_description
1 polymer ?
#
loop_
_entity_poly.entity_id
_entity_poly.type
_entity_poly.pdbx_seq_one_letter_code
_entity_poly.pdbx_strand_id
1 'polypeptide(L)'
;MIPSLCQYGPYTVLSLCNHGTIAVPSRCDHGEITMSAWYIFLLMTWQSLVCGAVIPWSAYVFGPLAAFVARLTRPQFIAVVLEIALQNSGIAVVIVYTSLPLPDADLVIVPVVCQALLQGLPLYVLYTVMRIKKCISKRLHPKEEVPSESSS
;
A
#
# COMPACT_ATOMS: atom_id res chain seq x y z
N MET A 1 23.00 -24.97 36.91
CA MET A 1 21.91 -24.01 37.14
C MET A 1 22.57 -22.68 37.45
N ILE A 2 22.76 -21.85 36.42
CA ILE A 2 23.31 -20.50 36.53
C ILE A 2 22.29 -19.60 35.83
N PRO A 3 21.59 -18.69 36.53
CA PRO A 3 20.75 -17.71 35.87
C PRO A 3 21.64 -16.62 35.28
N SER A 4 21.54 -16.39 33.98
CA SER A 4 22.07 -15.19 33.32
C SER A 4 21.24 -13.99 33.78
N LEU A 5 21.76 -13.27 34.78
CA LEU A 5 21.22 -12.01 35.27
C LEU A 5 21.55 -10.89 34.26
N CYS A 6 20.57 -10.47 33.47
CA CYS A 6 20.64 -9.17 32.79
C CYS A 6 20.15 -8.10 33.75
N GLN A 7 21.07 -7.22 34.14
CA GLN A 7 20.85 -6.12 35.06
C GLN A 7 20.28 -4.93 34.28
N TYR A 8 18.99 -4.64 34.47
CA TYR A 8 18.37 -3.37 34.12
C TYR A 8 17.67 -2.82 35.38
N GLY A 9 17.61 -1.49 35.51
CA GLY A 9 17.14 -0.76 36.70
C GLY A 9 15.74 -1.13 37.24
N PRO A 10 15.26 -0.43 38.28
CA PRO A 10 14.51 -0.97 39.42
C PRO A 10 13.01 -1.24 39.15
N TYR A 11 12.67 -1.89 38.04
CA TYR A 11 11.32 -2.34 37.76
C TYR A 11 11.33 -3.83 37.46
N THR A 12 11.11 -4.61 38.52
CA THR A 12 10.98 -6.06 38.51
C THR A 12 9.78 -6.47 37.65
N VAL A 13 10.01 -6.99 36.45
CA VAL A 13 8.97 -7.70 35.68
C VAL A 13 9.24 -9.19 35.71
N LEU A 14 8.44 -9.88 36.53
CA LEU A 14 8.40 -11.32 36.67
C LEU A 14 7.89 -11.93 35.35
N SER A 15 8.80 -12.50 34.56
CA SER A 15 8.44 -13.24 33.35
C SER A 15 7.87 -14.62 33.73
N LEU A 16 6.55 -14.70 33.86
CA LEU A 16 5.81 -15.96 33.82
C LEU A 16 5.68 -16.38 32.36
N CYS A 17 6.58 -17.24 31.89
CA CYS A 17 6.32 -18.04 30.69
C CYS A 17 5.21 -19.04 31.01
N ASN A 18 4.00 -18.81 30.50
CA ASN A 18 3.04 -19.89 30.29
C ASN A 18 2.46 -19.84 28.87
N HIS A 19 2.73 -20.93 28.16
CA HIS A 19 2.03 -21.55 27.03
C HIS A 19 1.14 -20.68 26.12
N GLY A 20 1.61 -20.50 24.88
CA GLY A 20 0.77 -20.25 23.71
C GLY A 20 0.16 -18.85 23.62
N THR A 21 0.91 -17.89 23.08
CA THR A 21 0.36 -16.71 22.41
C THR A 21 1.47 -15.98 21.69
N ILE A 22 1.12 -15.47 20.51
CA ILE A 22 1.91 -14.62 19.60
C ILE A 22 2.90 -13.76 20.38
N ALA A 23 4.20 -13.91 20.09
CA ALA A 23 5.23 -12.99 20.55
C ALA A 23 4.93 -11.61 19.93
N VAL A 24 4.24 -10.76 20.68
CA VAL A 24 4.12 -9.34 20.36
C VAL A 24 5.41 -8.69 20.85
N PRO A 25 6.23 -8.07 19.99
CA PRO A 25 7.37 -7.30 20.46
C PRO A 25 6.86 -6.12 21.29
N SER A 26 7.28 -6.09 22.55
CA SER A 26 7.01 -5.04 23.52
C SER A 26 7.54 -3.69 23.04
N ARG A 27 6.66 -2.71 23.12
CA ARG A 27 6.78 -1.31 22.73
C ARG A 27 7.95 -0.58 23.43
N CYS A 28 9.04 -0.35 22.70
CA CYS A 28 10.04 0.68 22.98
C CYS A 28 10.39 1.42 21.67
N ASP A 29 9.39 1.95 20.96
CA ASP A 29 9.63 2.40 19.58
C ASP A 29 8.93 3.71 19.24
N HIS A 30 9.46 4.81 19.78
CA HIS A 30 9.28 6.13 19.17
C HIS A 30 10.59 6.67 18.59
N GLY A 31 11.68 5.88 18.71
CA GLY A 31 13.03 6.24 18.26
C GLY A 31 13.60 5.36 17.15
N GLU A 32 13.15 4.10 16.96
CA GLU A 32 13.69 3.22 15.90
C GLU A 32 12.89 3.26 14.60
N ILE A 33 11.60 3.63 14.64
CA ILE A 33 10.81 3.88 13.40
C ILE A 33 11.48 4.97 12.54
N THR A 34 12.02 6.02 13.17
CA THR A 34 12.71 7.11 12.48
C THR A 34 14.07 6.69 11.92
N MET A 35 14.79 5.81 12.62
CA MET A 35 16.10 5.30 12.18
C MET A 35 15.96 4.28 11.03
N SER A 36 14.94 3.42 11.08
CA SER A 36 14.68 2.37 10.08
C SER A 36 14.16 2.94 8.77
N ALA A 37 13.24 3.91 8.82
CA ALA A 37 12.72 4.55 7.60
C ALA A 37 13.86 5.25 6.83
N TRP A 38 14.72 5.98 7.53
CA TRP A 38 15.86 6.67 6.92
C TRP A 38 16.86 5.74 6.25
N TYR A 39 17.09 4.56 6.81
CA TYR A 39 17.92 3.55 6.18
C TYR A 39 17.29 3.00 4.88
N ILE A 40 16.00 2.69 4.87
CA ILE A 40 15.28 2.23 3.67
C ILE A 40 15.28 3.30 2.57
N PHE A 41 15.12 4.58 2.94
CA PHE A 41 15.25 5.70 2.01
C PHE A 41 16.67 5.85 1.44
N LEU A 42 17.70 5.48 2.21
CA LEU A 42 19.09 5.46 1.73
C LEU A 42 19.32 4.33 0.70
N LEU A 43 18.65 3.18 0.86
CA LEU A 43 18.66 2.06 -0.09
C LEU A 43 17.76 2.30 -1.31
N MET A 44 16.95 3.36 -1.29
CA MET A 44 16.01 3.67 -2.35
C MET A 44 16.74 4.27 -3.57
N THR A 45 17.09 3.39 -4.50
CA THR A 45 17.61 3.80 -5.82
C THR A 45 16.47 4.18 -6.77
N TRP A 46 16.80 4.92 -7.82
CA TRP A 46 15.84 5.25 -8.89
C TRP A 46 15.26 3.99 -9.57
N GLN A 47 16.03 2.88 -9.59
CA GLN A 47 15.58 1.61 -10.16
C GLN A 47 14.47 0.99 -9.31
N SER A 48 14.63 0.96 -7.99
CA SER A 48 13.60 0.46 -7.06
C SER A 48 12.30 1.26 -7.17
N LEU A 49 12.43 2.57 -7.41
CA LEU A 49 11.31 3.47 -7.62
C LEU A 49 10.53 3.13 -8.91
N VAL A 50 11.25 2.90 -10.01
CA VAL A 50 10.64 2.49 -11.28
C VAL A 50 10.02 1.09 -11.16
N CYS A 51 10.71 0.13 -10.53
CA CYS A 51 10.18 -1.21 -10.29
C CYS A 51 8.86 -1.17 -9.49
N GLY A 52 8.81 -0.39 -8.41
CA GLY A 52 7.60 -0.21 -7.62
C GLY A 52 6.49 0.54 -8.35
N ALA A 53 6.81 1.42 -9.31
CA ALA A 53 5.82 2.15 -10.10
C ALA A 53 5.21 1.30 -11.23
N VAL A 54 6.03 0.48 -11.90
CA VAL A 54 5.61 -0.30 -13.06
C VAL A 54 4.48 -1.27 -12.72
N ILE A 55 4.50 -1.87 -11.54
CA ILE A 55 3.46 -2.82 -11.10
C ILE A 55 2.06 -2.17 -11.07
N PRO A 56 1.77 -1.12 -10.27
CA PRO A 56 0.46 -0.50 -10.23
C PRO A 56 0.12 0.20 -11.55
N TRP A 57 1.09 0.76 -12.26
CA TRP A 57 0.84 1.41 -13.55
C TRP A 57 0.42 0.41 -14.62
N SER A 58 1.05 -0.77 -14.65
CA SER A 58 0.62 -1.86 -15.54
C SER A 58 -0.77 -2.37 -15.16
N ALA A 59 -1.10 -2.45 -13.87
CA ALA A 59 -2.44 -2.80 -13.41
C ALA A 59 -3.52 -1.81 -13.89
N TYR A 60 -3.20 -0.51 -13.97
CA TYR A 60 -4.12 0.47 -14.58
C TYR A 60 -4.34 0.27 -16.09
N VAL A 61 -3.42 -0.39 -16.80
CA VAL A 61 -3.55 -0.69 -18.24
C VAL A 61 -4.24 -2.04 -18.45
N PHE A 62 -3.84 -3.07 -17.71
CA PHE A 62 -4.37 -4.44 -17.85
C PHE A 62 -5.68 -4.66 -17.08
N GLY A 63 -5.93 -3.93 -15.99
CA GLY A 63 -7.18 -4.00 -15.24
C GLY A 63 -8.41 -3.68 -16.11
N PRO A 64 -8.41 -2.59 -16.90
CA PRO A 64 -9.47 -2.28 -17.85
C PRO A 64 -9.71 -3.39 -18.86
N LEU A 65 -8.64 -4.06 -19.32
CA LEU A 65 -8.75 -5.19 -20.23
C LEU A 65 -9.47 -6.36 -19.56
N ALA A 66 -9.10 -6.70 -18.32
CA ALA A 66 -9.78 -7.74 -17.54
C ALA A 66 -11.26 -7.42 -17.29
N ALA A 67 -11.56 -6.17 -16.93
CA ALA A 67 -12.94 -5.73 -16.70
C ALA A 67 -13.77 -5.66 -18.00
N PHE A 68 -13.13 -5.36 -19.13
CA PHE A 68 -13.77 -5.39 -20.45
C PHE A 68 -14.13 -6.81 -20.88
N VAL A 69 -13.21 -7.76 -20.71
CA VAL A 69 -13.45 -9.20 -21.01
C VAL A 69 -14.63 -9.73 -20.19
N ALA A 70 -14.74 -9.33 -18.93
CA ALA A 70 -15.82 -9.75 -18.04
C ALA A 70 -17.11 -8.92 -18.19
N ARG A 71 -17.19 -7.98 -19.15
CA ARG A 71 -18.40 -7.20 -19.51
C ARG A 71 -19.10 -6.54 -18.32
N LEU A 72 -18.34 -5.94 -17.40
CA LEU A 72 -18.90 -5.33 -16.19
C LEU A 72 -19.56 -3.97 -16.45
N THR A 73 -20.53 -3.63 -15.59
CA THR A 73 -21.17 -2.31 -15.58
C THR A 73 -20.20 -1.20 -15.18
N ARG A 74 -20.47 0.06 -15.56
CA ARG A 74 -19.59 1.23 -15.28
C ARG A 74 -19.09 1.34 -13.82
N PRO A 75 -19.93 1.21 -12.78
CA PRO A 75 -19.45 1.30 -11.40
C PRO A 75 -18.57 0.12 -11.02
N GLN A 76 -18.92 -1.08 -11.46
CA GLN A 76 -18.15 -2.30 -11.18
C GLN A 76 -16.82 -2.33 -11.94
N PHE A 77 -16.79 -1.78 -13.16
CA PHE A 77 -15.58 -1.66 -13.96
C PHE A 77 -14.50 -0.85 -13.21
N ILE A 78 -14.86 0.31 -12.68
CA ILE A 78 -13.90 1.16 -11.94
C ILE A 78 -13.44 0.46 -10.67
N ALA A 79 -14.37 -0.21 -9.95
CA ALA A 79 -14.03 -0.95 -8.74
C ALA A 79 -13.01 -2.06 -9.01
N VAL A 80 -13.22 -2.89 -10.04
CA VAL A 80 -12.29 -3.99 -10.38
C VAL A 80 -10.91 -3.45 -10.75
N VAL A 81 -10.84 -2.39 -11.56
CA VAL A 81 -9.56 -1.78 -11.93
C VAL A 81 -8.82 -1.25 -10.70
N LEU A 82 -9.53 -0.61 -9.78
CA LEU A 82 -8.95 -0.10 -8.55
C LEU A 82 -8.49 -1.21 -7.63
N GLU A 83 -9.21 -2.32 -7.55
CA GLU A 83 -8.83 -3.43 -6.67
C GLU A 83 -7.59 -4.18 -7.16
N ILE A 84 -7.38 -4.21 -8.47
CA ILE A 84 -6.16 -4.77 -9.07
C ILE A 84 -4.97 -3.82 -8.86
N ALA A 85 -5.20 -2.50 -8.99
CA ALA A 85 -4.15 -1.48 -8.93
C ALA A 85 -3.76 -1.05 -7.50
N LEU A 86 -4.71 -1.05 -6.57
CA LEU A 86 -4.54 -0.64 -5.17
C LEU A 86 -4.62 -1.87 -4.27
N GLN A 87 -3.50 -2.58 -4.21
CA GLN A 87 -3.40 -3.77 -3.37
C GLN A 87 -3.02 -3.41 -1.93
N ASN A 88 -3.22 -4.35 -1.00
CA ASN A 88 -2.79 -4.20 0.37
C ASN A 88 -1.27 -4.46 0.49
N SER A 89 -0.48 -3.38 0.51
CA SER A 89 0.97 -3.45 0.69
C SER A 89 1.39 -4.03 2.05
N GLY A 90 0.54 -3.93 3.09
CA GLY A 90 0.80 -4.50 4.41
C GLY A 90 0.87 -6.03 4.38
N ILE A 91 0.05 -6.68 3.55
CA ILE A 91 0.11 -8.14 3.38
C ILE A 91 1.43 -8.53 2.71
N ALA A 92 1.87 -7.78 1.69
CA ALA A 92 3.13 -8.03 1.01
C ALA A 92 4.34 -7.90 1.97
N VAL A 93 4.33 -6.88 2.83
CA VAL A 93 5.36 -6.68 3.87
C VAL A 93 5.43 -7.88 4.81
N VAL A 94 4.28 -8.32 5.34
CA VAL A 94 4.21 -9.47 6.25
C VAL A 94 4.72 -10.75 5.58
N ILE A 95 4.33 -11.00 4.31
CA ILE A 95 4.81 -12.17 3.56
C ILE A 95 6.33 -12.12 3.40
N VAL A 96 6.91 -10.98 3.04
CA VAL A 96 8.37 -10.85 2.86
C VAL A 96 9.10 -11.14 4.17
N TYR A 97 8.69 -10.54 5.29
CA TYR A 97 9.34 -10.76 6.59
C TYR A 97 9.16 -12.17 7.16
N THR A 98 8.08 -12.87 6.79
CA THR A 98 7.85 -14.24 7.23
C THR A 98 8.50 -15.28 6.34
N SER A 99 8.80 -14.92 5.08
CA SER A 99 9.33 -15.86 4.08
C SER A 99 10.83 -15.72 3.85
N LEU A 100 11.42 -14.55 4.09
CA LEU A 100 12.83 -14.29 3.87
C LEU A 100 13.58 -14.07 5.20
N PRO A 101 14.77 -14.67 5.37
CA PRO A 101 15.68 -14.26 6.43
C PRO A 101 16.26 -12.87 6.15
N LEU A 102 16.61 -12.13 7.19
CA LEU A 102 17.46 -10.96 7.05
C LEU A 102 18.84 -11.42 6.52
N PRO A 103 19.48 -10.74 5.56
CA PRO A 103 19.29 -9.34 5.10
C PRO A 103 18.49 -9.16 3.79
N ASP A 104 18.07 -10.25 3.14
CA ASP A 104 17.42 -10.17 1.82
C ASP A 104 16.01 -9.54 1.90
N ALA A 105 15.35 -9.72 3.04
CA ALA A 105 14.05 -9.09 3.33
C ALA A 105 14.10 -7.56 3.16
N ASP A 106 15.19 -6.91 3.60
CA ASP A 106 15.33 -5.45 3.55
C ASP A 106 15.60 -4.94 2.12
N LEU A 107 16.12 -5.77 1.23
CA LEU A 107 16.30 -5.40 -0.18
C LEU A 107 14.98 -5.51 -0.95
N VAL A 108 14.18 -6.52 -0.65
CA VAL A 108 12.90 -6.80 -1.32
C VAL A 108 11.78 -5.89 -0.80
N ILE A 109 11.87 -5.43 0.45
CA ILE A 109 10.85 -4.54 1.03
C ILE A 109 10.87 -3.13 0.41
N VAL A 110 12.03 -2.64 -0.01
CA VAL A 110 12.20 -1.29 -0.60
C VAL A 110 11.25 -1.07 -1.78
N PRO A 111 11.22 -1.90 -2.84
CA PRO A 111 10.29 -1.70 -3.96
C PRO A 111 8.81 -1.86 -3.55
N VAL A 112 8.47 -2.66 -2.53
CA VAL A 112 7.10 -2.79 -1.99
C VAL A 112 6.65 -1.49 -1.34
N VAL A 113 7.54 -0.83 -0.59
CA VAL A 113 7.28 0.49 0.00
C VAL A 113 7.20 1.56 -1.09
N CYS A 114 8.11 1.55 -2.08
CA CYS A 114 8.03 2.45 -3.23
C CYS A 114 6.70 2.31 -3.98
N GLN A 115 6.23 1.08 -4.20
CA GLN A 115 4.92 0.80 -4.80
C GLN A 115 3.79 1.44 -4.00
N ALA A 116 3.78 1.26 -2.68
CA ALA A 116 2.74 1.83 -1.80
C ALA A 116 2.70 3.37 -1.86
N LEU A 117 3.85 4.02 -2.04
CA LEU A 117 3.93 5.48 -2.18
C LEU A 117 3.46 5.95 -3.56
N LEU A 118 3.79 5.22 -4.63
CA LEU A 118 3.55 5.65 -6.01
C LEU A 118 2.21 5.20 -6.60
N GLN A 119 1.53 4.21 -6.02
CA GLN A 119 0.24 3.71 -6.52
C GLN A 119 -0.87 4.78 -6.53
N GLY A 120 -0.76 5.82 -5.68
CA GLY A 120 -1.73 6.91 -5.61
C GLY A 120 -1.61 7.94 -6.74
N LEU A 121 -0.47 8.00 -7.43
CA LEU A 121 -0.23 9.02 -8.46
C LEU A 121 -1.18 8.88 -9.67
N PRO A 122 -1.34 7.69 -10.30
CA PRO A 122 -2.25 7.55 -11.43
C PRO A 122 -3.70 7.83 -11.04
N LEU A 123 -4.10 7.45 -9.82
CA LEU A 123 -5.43 7.76 -9.29
C LEU A 123 -5.66 9.27 -9.18
N TYR A 124 -4.69 10.00 -8.62
CA TYR A 124 -4.77 11.44 -8.47
C TYR A 124 -4.84 12.16 -9.84
N VAL A 125 -4.07 11.68 -10.82
CA VAL A 125 -4.12 12.17 -12.20
C VAL A 125 -5.50 11.91 -12.81
N LEU A 126 -6.03 10.69 -12.71
CA LEU A 126 -7.35 10.34 -13.22
C LEU A 126 -8.45 11.19 -12.59
N TYR A 127 -8.43 11.35 -11.26
CA TYR A 127 -9.39 12.18 -10.54
C TYR A 127 -9.33 13.65 -10.97
N THR A 128 -8.13 14.21 -11.10
CA THR A 128 -7.94 15.60 -11.53
C THR A 128 -8.43 15.82 -12.96
N VAL A 129 -8.14 14.90 -13.88
CA VAL A 129 -8.64 14.94 -15.28
C VAL A 129 -10.16 14.88 -15.31
N MET A 130 -10.79 13.98 -14.56
CA MET A 130 -12.25 13.88 -14.48
C MET A 130 -12.87 15.16 -13.93
N ARG A 131 -12.26 15.76 -12.89
CA ARG A 131 -12.72 17.03 -12.31
C ARG A 131 -12.60 18.17 -13.32
N ILE A 132 -11.48 18.30 -14.03
CA ILE A 132 -11.27 19.32 -15.07
C ILE A 132 -12.29 19.14 -16.20
N LYS A 133 -12.48 17.93 -16.72
CA LYS A 133 -13.48 17.66 -17.77
C LYS A 133 -14.89 18.03 -17.33
N LYS A 134 -15.26 17.74 -16.08
CA LYS A 134 -16.57 18.11 -15.52
C LYS A 134 -16.72 19.63 -15.39
N CYS A 135 -15.67 20.33 -14.97
CA CYS A 135 -15.67 21.80 -14.94
C CYS A 135 -15.79 22.40 -16.34
N ILE A 136 -15.04 21.89 -17.33
CA ILE A 136 -15.10 22.37 -18.72
C ILE A 136 -16.48 22.09 -19.33
N SER A 137 -17.03 20.89 -19.15
CA SER A 137 -18.37 20.53 -19.65
C SER A 137 -19.47 21.41 -19.06
N LYS A 138 -19.39 21.76 -17.76
CA LYS A 138 -20.30 22.75 -17.13
C LYS A 138 -20.19 24.16 -17.71
N ARG A 139 -19.04 24.52 -18.28
CA ARG A 139 -18.83 25.82 -18.93
C ARG A 139 -19.21 25.79 -20.41
N LEU A 140 -19.08 24.63 -21.07
CA LEU A 140 -19.42 24.44 -22.49
C LEU A 140 -20.93 24.25 -22.73
N HIS A 141 -21.65 23.62 -21.79
CA HIS A 141 -23.12 23.49 -21.79
C HIS A 141 -23.73 24.09 -20.51
N PRO A 142 -23.92 25.42 -20.44
CA PRO A 142 -24.66 26.04 -19.34
C PRO A 142 -26.17 25.74 -19.48
N LYS A 143 -26.60 24.62 -18.88
CA LYS A 143 -27.98 24.10 -18.74
C LYS A 143 -28.80 23.88 -20.03
N GLU A 144 -29.07 22.60 -20.30
CA GLU A 144 -30.46 22.16 -20.49
C GLU A 144 -30.71 21.11 -19.41
N GLU A 145 -31.60 21.42 -18.45
CA GLU A 145 -32.13 20.39 -17.57
C GLU A 145 -33.07 19.52 -18.40
N VAL A 146 -32.66 18.29 -18.67
CA VAL A 146 -33.58 17.23 -19.11
C VAL A 146 -33.71 16.26 -17.93
N PRO A 147 -34.89 16.16 -17.30
CA PRO A 147 -35.15 15.14 -16.29
C PRO A 147 -35.47 13.78 -16.95
N SER A 148 -35.27 12.71 -16.17
CA SER A 148 -35.50 11.27 -16.45
C SER A 148 -34.32 10.54 -17.15
N GLU A 149 -33.93 9.31 -16.82
CA GLU A 149 -34.66 8.20 -16.20
C GLU A 149 -33.67 7.13 -15.68
N SER A 150 -34.10 6.39 -14.67
CA SER A 150 -33.53 5.13 -14.19
C SER A 150 -33.53 4.02 -15.26
N SER A 151 -32.68 3.01 -15.05
CA SER A 151 -32.85 1.60 -15.48
C SER A 151 -32.26 1.17 -16.83
N SER A 152 -31.20 0.38 -16.77
CA SER A 152 -31.27 -1.08 -17.02
C SER A 152 -30.04 -1.77 -16.45
#